data_AF-U3GT39-F1
#
_entry.id   AF-U3GT39-F1
#
_cell.length_a   1.000
_cell.length_b   1.000
_cell.length_c   1.000
_cell.angle_alpha   90.00
_cell.angle_beta   90.00
_cell.angle_gamma   90.00
#
_symmetry.space_group_name_H-M   'P 1'
#
loop_
_entity.id
_entity.type
_entity.pdbx_description
1 polymer ?
#
loop_
_entity_poly.entity_id
_entity_poly.type
_entity_poly.pdbx_seq_one_letter_code
_entity_poly.pdbx_strand_id
1 'polypeptide(L)'
;MLLHVATHNAKKLKELARVLEAAGVEGIELVSSEDLLGYPEPVEDGRTFADNALIKARVGAKETGLVTLADDSGLSVDELGGMPGVLSARWSGKHGDDEANNELLLAQMADVPDKRRAAQFVSVCAVVTPEGDEYLEKGVWKGRLVRKATGDNGFGYDPLFIPEEEDARVAGTDDKPRTSAELSAEEKDALSHRGKALAALVPALAELARAAEHKGEGATPDNDGALAVVTPEEAQGEDKDTNTKGNEED
;
A
#
# COMPACT_ATOMS: atom_id res chain seq x y z
N MET A 1 -16.16 -7.62 6.28
CA MET A 1 -14.93 -8.41 6.11
C MET A 1 -13.74 -7.70 6.76
N LEU A 2 -12.77 -8.47 7.25
CA LEU A 2 -11.46 -7.93 7.63
C LEU A 2 -10.61 -7.78 6.36
N LEU A 3 -9.95 -6.63 6.20
CA LEU A 3 -8.97 -6.36 5.16
C LEU A 3 -7.61 -6.16 5.83
N HIS A 4 -6.70 -7.09 5.62
CA HIS A 4 -5.35 -6.97 6.12
C HIS A 4 -4.55 -6.01 5.21
N VAL A 5 -3.82 -5.07 5.82
CA VAL A 5 -2.94 -4.13 5.13
C VAL A 5 -1.50 -4.51 5.47
N ALA A 6 -0.79 -5.09 4.50
CA ALA A 6 0.58 -5.59 4.61
C ALA A 6 1.62 -4.45 4.68
N THR A 7 1.59 -3.70 5.78
CA THR A 7 2.45 -2.55 6.03
C THR A 7 2.62 -2.30 7.53
N HIS A 8 3.84 -1.93 7.93
CA HIS A 8 4.16 -1.40 9.26
C HIS A 8 4.00 0.12 9.36
N ASN A 9 3.64 0.79 8.25
CA ASN A 9 3.45 2.23 8.23
C ASN A 9 2.00 2.61 8.57
N ALA A 10 1.76 2.98 9.83
CA ALA A 10 0.44 3.42 10.32
C ALA A 10 -0.18 4.59 9.52
N LYS A 11 0.61 5.41 8.82
CA LYS A 11 0.08 6.47 7.95
C LYS A 11 -0.67 5.88 6.74
N LYS A 12 -0.20 4.76 6.19
CA LYS A 12 -0.83 4.10 5.05
C LYS A 12 -2.22 3.56 5.39
N LEU A 13 -2.40 3.01 6.59
CA LEU A 13 -3.72 2.58 7.06
C LEU A 13 -4.69 3.76 7.14
N LYS A 14 -4.25 4.88 7.71
CA LYS A 14 -5.07 6.10 7.80
C LYS A 14 -5.42 6.70 6.44
N GLU A 15 -4.50 6.62 5.47
CA GLU A 15 -4.76 7.01 4.08
C GLU A 15 -5.83 6.10 3.45
N LEU A 16 -5.71 4.78 3.58
CA LEU A 16 -6.70 3.83 3.06
C LEU A 16 -8.08 4.02 3.70
N ALA A 17 -8.15 4.16 5.02
CA ALA A 17 -9.41 4.40 5.73
C ALA A 17 -10.15 5.64 5.18
N ARG A 18 -9.42 6.75 4.99
CA ARG A 18 -9.98 7.98 4.42
C ARG A 18 -10.47 7.81 2.98
N VAL A 19 -9.75 7.05 2.15
CA VAL A 19 -10.17 6.77 0.77
C VAL A 19 -11.45 5.94 0.74
N LEU A 20 -11.56 4.92 1.60
CA LEU A 20 -12.77 4.09 1.70
C LEU A 20 -13.97 4.90 2.21
N GLU A 21 -13.77 5.73 3.23
CA GLU A 21 -14.79 6.64 3.78
C GLU A 21 -15.27 7.64 2.72
N ALA A 22 -14.35 8.31 2.03
CA ALA A 22 -14.69 9.29 0.99
C ALA A 22 -15.44 8.65 -0.20
N ALA A 23 -15.20 7.37 -0.46
CA ALA A 23 -15.90 6.59 -1.48
C ALA A 23 -17.23 5.98 -1.00
N GLY A 24 -17.57 6.08 0.29
CA GLY A 24 -18.76 5.46 0.87
C GLY A 24 -18.72 3.93 0.86
N VAL A 25 -17.52 3.33 0.97
CA VAL A 25 -17.37 1.88 1.10
C VAL A 25 -17.56 1.48 2.55
N GLU A 26 -18.59 0.70 2.81
CA GLU A 26 -18.91 0.14 4.14
C GLU A 26 -18.51 -1.35 4.21
N GLY A 27 -18.57 -1.94 5.40
CA GLY A 27 -18.36 -3.39 5.59
C GLY A 27 -16.89 -3.85 5.54
N ILE A 28 -15.92 -2.93 5.57
CA ILE A 28 -14.48 -3.23 5.63
C ILE A 28 -13.91 -2.75 6.96
N GLU A 29 -13.27 -3.65 7.68
CA GLU A 29 -12.47 -3.33 8.86
C GLU A 29 -11.00 -3.57 8.54
N LEU A 30 -10.15 -2.55 8.74
CA LEU A 30 -8.72 -2.60 8.41
C LEU A 30 -7.93 -3.20 9.57
N VAL A 31 -7.07 -4.17 9.27
CA VAL A 31 -6.17 -4.81 10.22
C VAL A 31 -4.73 -4.63 9.74
N SER A 32 -3.82 -4.16 10.59
CA SER A 32 -2.41 -3.99 10.23
C SER A 32 -1.60 -5.27 10.42
N SER A 33 -0.41 -5.34 9.84
CA SER A 33 0.53 -6.42 10.12
C SER A 33 1.08 -6.41 11.55
N GLU A 34 0.96 -5.30 12.29
CA GLU A 34 1.28 -5.26 13.74
C GLU A 34 0.20 -5.95 14.57
N ASP A 35 -1.06 -5.95 14.09
CA ASP A 35 -2.22 -6.51 14.80
C ASP A 35 -2.37 -8.02 14.60
N LEU A 36 -1.73 -8.59 13.57
CA LEU A 36 -1.71 -10.02 13.28
C LEU A 36 -0.41 -10.65 13.79
N LEU A 37 -0.45 -11.91 14.23
CA LEU A 37 0.73 -12.69 14.65
C LEU A 37 1.83 -12.55 13.59
N GLY A 38 2.82 -11.70 13.86
CA GLY A 38 3.76 -11.20 12.87
C GLY A 38 4.39 -12.33 12.05
N TYR A 39 3.99 -12.44 10.78
CA TYR A 39 4.62 -13.35 9.84
C TYR A 39 5.89 -12.69 9.28
N PRO A 40 6.91 -13.48 8.87
CA PRO A 40 8.15 -12.91 8.36
C PRO A 40 7.91 -12.03 7.13
N GLU A 41 8.52 -10.83 7.13
CA GLU A 41 8.49 -9.95 5.96
C GLU A 41 9.04 -10.68 4.73
N PRO A 42 8.30 -10.72 3.61
CA PRO A 42 8.76 -11.40 2.42
C PRO A 42 9.94 -10.66 1.79
N VAL A 43 10.84 -11.41 1.16
CA VAL A 43 11.93 -10.81 0.39
C VAL A 43 11.35 -10.17 -0.88
N GLU A 44 11.50 -8.85 -1.00
CA GLU A 44 11.13 -8.09 -2.20
C GLU A 44 12.23 -8.23 -3.29
N ASP A 45 12.22 -9.35 -4.01
CA ASP A 45 13.15 -9.63 -5.13
C ASP A 45 12.55 -9.37 -6.52
N GLY A 46 11.37 -8.74 -6.56
CA GLY A 46 10.67 -8.35 -7.76
C GLY A 46 11.43 -7.30 -8.59
N ARG A 47 11.15 -7.28 -9.90
CA ARG A 47 11.79 -6.34 -10.84
C ARG A 47 10.99 -5.05 -11.03
N THR A 48 9.72 -5.08 -10.63
CA THR A 48 8.78 -3.97 -10.78
C THR A 48 8.03 -3.72 -9.47
N PHE A 49 7.47 -2.52 -9.32
CA PHE A 49 6.60 -2.20 -8.18
C PHE A 49 5.41 -3.16 -8.08
N ALA A 50 4.88 -3.60 -9.22
CA ALA A 50 3.81 -4.60 -9.28
C ALA A 50 4.24 -5.95 -8.70
N ASP A 51 5.44 -6.43 -9.07
CA ASP A 51 5.98 -7.69 -8.55
C ASP A 51 6.10 -7.64 -7.03
N ASN A 52 6.69 -6.58 -6.48
CA ASN A 52 6.88 -6.42 -5.04
C ASN A 52 5.56 -6.26 -4.28
N ALA A 53 4.61 -5.48 -4.82
CA ALA A 53 3.29 -5.34 -4.23
C ALA A 53 2.56 -6.69 -4.20
N LEU A 54 2.60 -7.47 -5.28
CA LEU A 54 2.00 -8.81 -5.33
C LEU A 54 2.70 -9.81 -4.43
N ILE A 55 4.03 -9.80 -4.33
CA ILE A 55 4.79 -10.65 -3.39
C ILE A 55 4.27 -10.43 -1.97
N LYS A 56 4.17 -9.18 -1.54
CA LYS A 56 3.65 -8.83 -0.21
C LYS A 56 2.21 -9.24 0.00
N ALA A 57 1.33 -8.91 -0.96
CA ALA A 57 -0.09 -9.22 -0.86
C ALA A 57 -0.37 -10.73 -0.83
N ARG A 58 0.30 -11.51 -1.69
CA ARG A 58 0.19 -12.98 -1.72
C ARG A 58 0.63 -13.62 -0.42
N VAL A 59 1.79 -13.18 0.11
CA VAL A 59 2.30 -13.72 1.38
C VAL A 59 1.36 -13.36 2.52
N GLY A 60 0.92 -12.11 2.63
CA GLY A 60 -0.04 -11.73 3.65
C GLY A 60 -1.37 -12.50 3.54
N ALA A 61 -1.91 -12.67 2.33
CA ALA A 61 -3.17 -13.42 2.14
C ALA A 61 -3.02 -14.89 2.55
N LYS A 62 -1.90 -15.51 2.18
CA LYS A 62 -1.60 -16.90 2.52
C LYS A 62 -1.40 -17.10 4.03
N GLU A 63 -0.65 -16.23 4.69
CA GLU A 63 -0.28 -16.41 6.10
C GLU A 63 -1.41 -16.01 7.05
N THR A 64 -2.31 -15.11 6.62
CA THR A 64 -3.42 -14.61 7.46
C THR A 64 -4.76 -15.25 7.13
N GLY A 65 -4.93 -15.81 5.93
CA GLY A 65 -6.22 -16.26 5.43
C GLY A 65 -7.20 -15.11 5.14
N LEU A 66 -6.74 -13.86 5.15
CA LEU A 66 -7.54 -12.66 4.90
C LEU A 66 -7.28 -12.10 3.51
N VAL A 67 -8.26 -11.38 2.96
CA VAL A 67 -8.00 -10.47 1.84
C VAL A 67 -6.91 -9.51 2.27
N THR A 68 -5.84 -9.41 1.47
CA THR A 68 -4.66 -8.61 1.82
C THR A 68 -4.38 -7.56 0.77
N LEU A 69 -4.23 -6.31 1.21
CA LEU A 69 -3.72 -5.20 0.43
C LEU A 69 -2.25 -4.96 0.75
N ALA A 70 -1.42 -4.77 -0.28
CA ALA A 70 -0.05 -4.29 -0.15
C ALA A 70 0.24 -3.19 -1.17
N ASP A 71 1.21 -2.33 -0.88
CA ASP A 71 1.73 -1.35 -1.85
C ASP A 71 3.24 -1.42 -2.00
N ASP A 72 3.73 -1.14 -3.20
CA ASP A 72 5.12 -0.77 -3.44
C ASP A 72 5.19 0.56 -4.17
N SER A 73 6.14 1.41 -3.77
CA SER A 73 6.23 2.79 -4.26
C SER A 73 7.65 3.30 -4.37
N GLY A 74 7.85 4.26 -5.25
CA GLY A 74 9.16 4.86 -5.47
C GLY A 74 9.15 6.00 -6.48
N LEU A 75 10.32 6.59 -6.65
CA LEU A 75 10.58 7.63 -7.63
C LEU A 75 11.10 6.99 -8.93
N SER A 76 10.54 7.41 -10.06
CA SER A 76 10.99 7.06 -11.40
C SER A 76 11.45 8.32 -12.10
N VAL A 77 12.72 8.35 -12.54
CA VAL A 77 13.31 9.50 -13.25
C VAL A 77 13.58 9.12 -14.69
N ASP A 78 13.04 9.89 -15.63
CA ASP A 78 13.06 9.53 -17.05
C ASP A 78 14.50 9.47 -17.60
N GLU A 79 15.33 10.45 -17.23
CA GLU A 79 16.74 10.52 -17.66
C GLU A 79 17.59 9.34 -17.13
N LEU A 80 17.15 8.71 -16.05
CA LEU A 80 17.79 7.53 -15.46
C LEU A 80 17.12 6.22 -15.89
N GLY A 81 16.31 6.25 -16.96
CA GLY A 81 15.62 5.07 -17.48
C GLY A 81 14.56 4.50 -16.52
N GLY A 82 13.96 5.35 -15.68
CA GLY A 82 12.96 4.96 -14.68
C GLY A 82 13.55 4.60 -13.31
N MET A 83 14.86 4.68 -13.12
CA MET A 83 15.50 4.55 -11.82
C MET A 83 15.34 5.83 -10.98
N PRO A 84 15.40 5.80 -9.63
CA PRO A 84 15.72 4.65 -8.76
C PRO A 84 14.72 3.48 -8.78
N GLY A 85 13.46 3.72 -9.14
CA GLY A 85 12.45 2.66 -9.26
C GLY A 85 12.24 1.90 -7.95
N VAL A 86 12.17 0.57 -8.01
CA VAL A 86 12.07 -0.32 -6.83
C VAL A 86 13.24 -0.21 -5.85
N LEU A 87 14.36 0.42 -6.26
CA LEU A 87 15.51 0.66 -5.40
C LEU A 87 15.44 2.00 -4.66
N SER A 88 14.32 2.74 -4.78
CA SER A 88 14.16 4.10 -4.23
C SER A 88 14.59 4.24 -2.77
N ALA A 89 14.22 3.31 -1.89
CA ALA A 89 14.57 3.36 -0.47
C ALA A 89 16.06 3.09 -0.17
N ARG A 90 16.81 2.56 -1.15
CA ARG A 90 18.20 2.10 -1.02
C ARG A 90 19.08 2.59 -2.17
N TRP A 91 18.75 3.73 -2.77
CA TRP A 91 19.41 4.22 -3.98
C TRP A 91 20.90 4.48 -3.77
N SER A 92 21.26 5.00 -2.60
CA SER A 92 22.64 5.21 -2.14
C SER A 92 23.34 3.93 -1.65
N GLY A 93 22.67 2.77 -1.74
CA GLY A 93 23.18 1.48 -1.29
C GLY A 93 22.81 1.13 0.16
N LYS A 94 22.20 2.05 0.91
CA LYS A 94 21.72 1.82 2.28
C LYS A 94 20.24 2.13 2.38
N HIS A 95 19.48 1.21 2.98
CA HIS A 95 18.05 1.38 3.16
C HIS A 95 17.74 2.50 4.17
N GLY A 96 16.79 3.38 3.83
CA GLY A 96 16.26 4.42 4.73
C GLY A 96 17.14 5.65 4.91
N ASP A 97 18.23 5.79 4.14
CA ASP A 97 19.11 6.96 4.19
C ASP A 97 18.67 8.01 3.16
N ASP A 98 17.56 8.71 3.46
CA ASP A 98 16.90 9.64 2.55
C ASP A 98 17.81 10.78 2.09
N GLU A 99 18.65 11.31 2.99
CA GLU A 99 19.62 12.36 2.67
C GLU A 99 20.65 11.87 1.67
N ALA A 100 21.30 10.72 1.92
CA ALA A 100 22.27 10.15 0.99
C ALA A 100 21.65 9.77 -0.37
N ASN A 101 20.39 9.28 -0.36
CA ASN A 101 19.63 9.00 -1.57
C ASN A 101 19.41 10.28 -2.41
N ASN A 102 19.02 11.37 -1.76
CA ASN A 102 18.79 12.67 -2.38
C ASN A 102 20.08 13.29 -2.93
N GLU A 103 21.17 13.24 -2.16
CA GLU A 103 22.48 13.73 -2.60
C GLU A 103 22.99 12.99 -3.83
N LEU A 104 22.92 11.65 -3.83
CA LEU A 104 23.34 10.84 -4.98
C LEU A 104 22.52 11.19 -6.23
N LEU A 105 21.20 11.29 -6.10
CA LEU A 105 20.32 11.62 -7.21
C LEU A 105 20.63 13.01 -7.79
N LEU A 106 20.81 14.02 -6.93
CA LEU A 106 21.16 15.37 -7.38
C LEU A 106 22.52 15.40 -8.07
N ALA A 107 23.52 14.66 -7.56
CA ALA A 107 24.84 14.56 -8.16
C ALA A 107 24.80 13.91 -9.55
N GLN A 108 24.06 12.81 -9.72
CA GLN A 108 23.86 12.14 -11.03
C GLN A 108 23.18 13.06 -12.05
N MET A 109 22.32 13.97 -11.57
CA MET A 109 21.51 14.86 -12.40
C MET A 109 22.13 16.26 -12.56
N ALA A 110 23.34 16.52 -12.08
CA ALA A 110 23.91 17.87 -11.97
C ALA A 110 23.91 18.65 -13.30
N ASP A 111 24.39 18.00 -14.36
CA ASP A 111 24.51 18.61 -15.71
C ASP A 111 23.28 18.38 -16.60
N VAL A 112 22.23 17.73 -16.08
CA VAL A 112 21.01 17.49 -16.83
C VAL A 112 20.21 18.80 -16.97
N PRO A 113 19.91 19.26 -18.19
CA PRO A 113 19.14 20.48 -18.42
C PRO A 113 17.69 20.31 -17.93
N ASP A 114 17.05 21.42 -17.53
CA ASP A 114 15.74 21.40 -16.85
C ASP A 114 14.66 20.64 -17.63
N LYS A 115 14.65 20.75 -18.97
CA LYS A 115 13.73 20.04 -19.86
C LYS A 115 13.83 18.50 -19.85
N ARG A 116 14.89 17.96 -19.23
CA ARG A 116 15.15 16.52 -19.11
C ARG A 116 15.07 16.01 -17.66
N ARG A 117 14.50 16.81 -16.76
CA ARG A 117 14.37 16.46 -15.34
C ARG A 117 13.02 15.85 -14.98
N ALA A 118 12.28 15.35 -15.97
CA ALA A 118 11.00 14.71 -15.76
C ALA A 118 11.15 13.52 -14.80
N ALA A 119 10.26 13.46 -13.82
CA ALA A 119 10.22 12.41 -12.83
C ALA A 119 8.78 12.18 -12.41
N GLN A 120 8.53 11.04 -11.79
CA GLN A 120 7.21 10.72 -11.26
C GLN A 120 7.35 9.86 -10.02
N PHE A 121 6.51 10.12 -9.03
CA PHE A 121 6.25 9.13 -8.01
C PHE A 121 5.26 8.09 -8.56
N VAL A 122 5.56 6.83 -8.30
CA VAL A 122 4.73 5.69 -8.69
C VAL A 122 4.36 4.92 -7.43
N SER A 123 3.09 4.56 -7.28
CA SER A 123 2.63 3.56 -6.31
C SER A 123 1.82 2.53 -7.06
N VAL A 124 2.11 1.27 -6.79
CA VAL A 124 1.29 0.16 -7.21
C VAL A 124 0.70 -0.48 -5.96
N CYS A 125 -0.62 -0.61 -5.92
CA CYS A 125 -1.35 -1.27 -4.86
C CYS A 125 -1.92 -2.58 -5.39
N ALA A 126 -1.67 -3.67 -4.67
CA ALA A 126 -2.15 -5.00 -4.97
C ALA A 126 -3.14 -5.44 -3.89
N VAL A 127 -4.24 -6.07 -4.29
CA VAL A 127 -5.16 -6.79 -3.40
C VAL A 127 -5.16 -8.25 -3.82
N VAL A 128 -4.97 -9.15 -2.87
CA VAL A 128 -5.00 -10.60 -3.10
C VAL A 128 -6.01 -11.24 -2.15
N THR A 129 -6.89 -12.08 -2.68
CA THR A 129 -7.84 -12.85 -1.87
C THR A 129 -7.23 -14.18 -1.43
N PRO A 130 -7.73 -14.82 -0.35
CA PRO A 130 -7.31 -16.16 0.05
C PRO A 130 -7.52 -17.23 -1.04
N GLU A 131 -8.52 -17.02 -1.91
CA GLU A 131 -8.79 -17.87 -3.06
C GLU A 131 -7.82 -17.66 -4.24
N GLY A 132 -7.00 -16.60 -4.19
CA GLY A 132 -5.95 -16.31 -5.17
C GLY A 132 -6.34 -15.32 -6.26
N ASP A 133 -7.47 -14.61 -6.14
CA ASP A 133 -7.81 -13.51 -7.04
C ASP A 133 -6.89 -12.32 -6.78
N GLU A 134 -6.43 -11.67 -7.85
CA GLU A 134 -5.47 -10.57 -7.77
C GLU A 134 -6.00 -9.32 -8.47
N TYR A 135 -5.97 -8.20 -7.76
CA TYR A 135 -6.32 -6.88 -8.28
C TYR A 135 -5.11 -5.98 -8.13
N LEU A 136 -4.79 -5.22 -9.18
CA LEU A 136 -3.58 -4.42 -9.23
C LEU A 136 -3.89 -3.06 -9.85
N GLU A 137 -3.60 -2.00 -9.12
CA GLU A 137 -3.80 -0.63 -9.60
C GLU A 137 -2.55 0.21 -9.41
N LYS A 138 -2.35 1.14 -10.35
CA LYS A 138 -1.18 2.00 -10.39
C LYS A 138 -1.60 3.47 -10.34
N GLY A 139 -1.07 4.18 -9.35
CA GLY A 139 -1.14 5.62 -9.28
C GLY A 139 0.18 6.27 -9.65
N VAL A 140 0.09 7.39 -10.37
CA VAL A 140 1.25 8.17 -10.84
C VAL A 140 1.06 9.63 -10.47
N TRP A 141 2.11 10.22 -9.92
CA TRP A 141 2.20 11.66 -9.70
C TRP A 141 3.37 12.20 -10.49
N LYS A 142 3.05 12.89 -11.59
CA LYS A 142 4.03 13.42 -12.53
C LYS A 142 4.57 14.75 -12.05
N GLY A 143 5.81 15.03 -12.42
CA GLY A 143 6.49 16.25 -12.03
C GLY A 143 7.92 16.29 -12.56
N ARG A 144 8.78 17.00 -11.84
CA ARG A 144 10.18 17.16 -12.20
C ARG A 144 11.08 17.36 -11.00
N LEU A 145 12.36 17.05 -11.20
CA LEU A 145 13.38 17.24 -10.18
C LEU A 145 13.88 18.68 -10.11
N VAL A 146 14.01 19.22 -8.90
CA VAL A 146 14.74 20.46 -8.62
C VAL A 146 16.26 20.25 -8.70
N ARG A 147 17.00 21.35 -8.61
CA ARG A 147 18.48 21.35 -8.55
C ARG A 147 19.02 21.33 -7.12
N LYS A 148 18.21 21.73 -6.15
CA LYS A 148 18.55 21.77 -4.73
C LYS A 148 17.31 21.45 -3.91
N ALA A 149 17.46 20.59 -2.90
CA ALA A 149 16.40 20.27 -1.96
C ALA A 149 15.81 21.54 -1.32
N THR A 150 14.48 21.60 -1.25
CA THR A 150 13.72 22.69 -0.62
C THR A 150 12.51 22.08 0.09
N GLY A 151 12.09 22.67 1.21
CA GLY A 151 10.95 22.19 2.00
C GLY A 151 11.36 21.25 3.13
N ASP A 152 10.57 21.27 4.20
CA ASP A 152 10.83 20.55 5.46
C ASP A 152 9.75 19.52 5.79
N ASN A 153 8.66 19.45 5.00
CA ASN A 153 7.61 18.46 5.18
C ASN A 153 7.92 17.18 4.39
N GLY A 154 7.25 16.09 4.75
CA GLY A 154 7.34 14.84 4.00
C GLY A 154 8.57 14.00 4.34
N PHE A 155 9.01 13.16 3.40
CA PHE A 155 10.12 12.23 3.54
C PHE A 155 10.67 11.80 2.17
N GLY A 156 11.79 11.06 2.15
CA GLY A 156 12.38 10.56 0.92
C GLY A 156 12.72 11.67 -0.07
N TYR A 157 12.21 11.54 -1.29
CA TYR A 157 12.48 12.46 -2.40
C TYR A 157 11.53 13.66 -2.47
N ASP A 158 10.64 13.85 -1.49
CA ASP A 158 9.69 14.99 -1.49
C ASP A 158 10.38 16.36 -1.66
N PRO A 159 11.54 16.65 -1.02
CA PRO A 159 12.24 17.93 -1.20
C PRO A 159 12.84 18.12 -2.58
N LEU A 160 12.89 17.06 -3.39
CA LEU A 160 13.46 17.08 -4.73
C LEU A 160 12.42 17.19 -5.84
N PHE A 161 11.12 17.02 -5.53
CA PHE A 161 10.08 16.79 -6.52
C PHE A 161 9.09 17.96 -6.59
N ILE A 162 8.95 18.57 -7.76
CA ILE A 162 7.88 19.54 -8.05
C ILE A 162 6.77 18.84 -8.85
N PRO A 163 5.54 18.77 -8.32
CA PRO A 163 4.37 18.28 -9.04
C PRO A 163 4.02 19.12 -10.28
N GLU A 164 3.49 18.50 -11.33
CA GLU A 164 2.96 19.23 -12.50
C GLU A 164 1.85 20.23 -12.10
N GLU A 165 1.06 19.91 -11.07
CA GLU A 165 0.02 20.80 -10.55
C GLU A 165 0.59 22.12 -10.00
N GLU A 166 1.81 22.09 -9.43
CA GLU A 166 2.48 23.29 -8.92
C GLU A 166 3.03 24.16 -10.04
N ASP A 167 3.53 23.57 -11.12
CA ASP A 167 3.90 24.32 -12.33
C ASP A 167 2.66 24.98 -12.97
N ALA A 168 1.52 24.28 -13.00
CA ALA A 168 0.27 24.83 -13.50
C ALA A 168 -0.28 25.96 -12.60
N ARG A 169 -0.17 25.81 -11.27
CA ARG A 169 -0.65 26.81 -10.28
C ARG A 169 0.00 28.18 -10.47
N VAL A 170 1.29 28.21 -10.82
CA VAL A 170 2.06 29.45 -10.98
C VAL A 170 2.17 29.92 -12.42
N ALA A 171 1.52 29.23 -13.36
CA ALA A 171 1.56 29.60 -14.77
C ALA A 171 0.92 30.98 -14.97
N GLY A 172 1.74 31.96 -15.36
CA GLY A 172 1.30 33.35 -15.55
C GLY A 172 1.29 34.20 -14.28
N THR A 173 1.91 33.74 -13.19
CA THR A 173 2.12 34.52 -11.96
C THR A 173 3.63 34.71 -11.70
N ASP A 174 3.96 35.59 -10.74
CA ASP A 174 5.34 35.79 -10.25
C ASP A 174 5.74 34.77 -9.16
N ASP A 175 4.83 33.87 -8.80
CA ASP A 175 5.07 32.86 -7.77
C ASP A 175 6.00 31.75 -8.26
N LYS A 176 6.61 31.05 -7.32
CA LYS A 176 7.44 29.87 -7.61
C LYS A 176 6.65 28.58 -7.38
N PRO A 177 6.86 27.55 -8.21
CA PRO A 177 6.28 26.24 -7.96
C PRO A 177 6.91 25.64 -6.70
N ARG A 178 6.10 25.00 -5.87
CA ARG A 178 6.53 24.37 -4.62
C ARG A 178 6.96 22.94 -4.87
N THR A 179 7.95 22.48 -4.11
CA THR A 179 8.25 21.05 -3.99
C THR A 179 7.16 20.34 -3.19
N SER A 180 7.07 19.01 -3.29
CA SER A 180 6.14 18.23 -2.46
C SER A 180 6.43 18.37 -0.96
N ALA A 181 7.65 18.71 -0.56
CA ALA A 181 8.03 18.99 0.82
C ALA A 181 7.61 20.38 1.33
N GLU A 182 7.12 21.25 0.45
CA GLU A 182 6.55 22.56 0.80
C GLU A 182 5.02 22.53 0.81
N LEU A 183 4.40 21.43 0.40
CA LEU A 183 2.96 21.20 0.49
C LEU A 183 2.57 20.78 1.92
N SER A 184 1.35 21.12 2.32
CA SER A 184 0.72 20.54 3.50
C SER A 184 0.40 19.06 3.29
N ALA A 185 0.20 18.32 4.39
CA ALA A 185 -0.21 16.92 4.31
C ALA A 185 -1.54 16.74 3.56
N GLU A 186 -2.50 17.66 3.75
CA GLU A 186 -3.79 17.64 3.07
C GLU A 186 -3.66 17.84 1.56
N GLU A 187 -2.86 18.82 1.13
CA GLU A 187 -2.55 19.04 -0.30
C GLU A 187 -1.88 17.81 -0.93
N LYS A 188 -0.93 17.20 -0.20
CA LYS A 188 -0.20 16.01 -0.68
C LYS A 188 -1.13 14.81 -0.83
N ASP A 189 -1.96 14.54 0.17
CA ASP A 189 -2.87 13.39 0.17
C ASP A 189 -3.87 13.46 -1.01
N ALA A 190 -4.36 14.66 -1.33
CA ALA A 190 -5.29 14.87 -2.44
C ALA A 190 -4.68 14.61 -3.84
N LEU A 191 -3.36 14.78 -4.00
CA LEU A 191 -2.69 14.75 -5.30
C LEU A 191 -1.79 13.51 -5.51
N SER A 192 -1.43 12.83 -4.43
CA SER A 192 -0.38 11.81 -4.44
C SER A 192 -0.72 10.59 -5.31
N HIS A 193 0.35 9.98 -5.82
CA HIS A 193 0.37 8.70 -6.51
C HIS A 193 -0.31 7.59 -5.69
N ARG A 194 -0.12 7.54 -4.36
CA ARG A 194 -0.77 6.52 -3.53
C ARG A 194 -2.27 6.74 -3.42
N GLY A 195 -2.72 7.97 -3.18
CA GLY A 195 -4.15 8.31 -3.17
C GLY A 195 -4.84 7.90 -4.48
N LYS A 196 -4.17 8.16 -5.62
CA LYS A 196 -4.65 7.73 -6.95
C LYS A 196 -4.74 6.21 -7.08
N ALA A 197 -3.74 5.46 -6.60
CA ALA A 197 -3.74 3.99 -6.66
C ALA A 197 -4.85 3.38 -5.78
N LEU A 198 -5.01 3.88 -4.55
CA LEU A 198 -6.04 3.41 -3.63
C LEU A 198 -7.45 3.73 -4.12
N ALA A 199 -7.67 4.93 -4.66
CA ALA A 199 -8.95 5.31 -5.25
C ALA A 199 -9.33 4.41 -6.42
N ALA A 200 -8.35 3.96 -7.21
CA ALA A 200 -8.59 3.02 -8.31
C ALA A 200 -8.98 1.60 -7.82
N LEU A 201 -8.56 1.19 -6.61
CA LEU A 201 -8.94 -0.09 -6.00
C LEU A 201 -10.33 -0.12 -5.37
N VAL A 202 -10.93 1.05 -5.12
CA VAL A 202 -12.25 1.18 -4.46
C VAL A 202 -13.32 0.27 -5.08
N PRO A 203 -13.49 0.17 -6.42
CA PRO A 203 -14.50 -0.70 -7.01
C PRO A 203 -14.32 -2.17 -6.65
N ALA A 204 -13.08 -2.67 -6.67
CA ALA A 204 -12.75 -4.06 -6.33
C ALA A 204 -13.00 -4.33 -4.83
N LEU A 205 -12.56 -3.42 -3.97
CA LEU A 205 -12.77 -3.54 -2.52
C LEU A 205 -14.26 -3.53 -2.15
N ALA A 206 -15.06 -2.68 -2.80
CA ALA A 206 -16.51 -2.63 -2.59
C ALA A 206 -17.21 -3.92 -3.07
N GLU A 207 -16.75 -4.53 -4.16
CA GLU A 207 -17.27 -5.81 -4.64
C GLU A 207 -16.93 -6.95 -3.66
N LEU A 208 -15.69 -7.02 -3.19
CA LEU A 208 -15.25 -8.00 -2.20
C LEU A 208 -16.03 -7.87 -0.88
N ALA A 209 -16.23 -6.64 -0.39
CA ALA A 209 -17.01 -6.38 0.82
C ALA A 209 -18.44 -6.91 0.68
N ARG A 210 -19.12 -6.58 -0.43
CA ARG A 210 -20.46 -7.11 -0.72
C ARG A 210 -20.46 -8.63 -0.82
N ALA A 211 -19.48 -9.24 -1.48
CA ALA A 211 -19.41 -10.69 -1.61
C ALA A 211 -19.27 -11.39 -0.24
N ALA A 212 -18.47 -10.83 0.67
CA ALA A 212 -18.30 -11.36 2.03
C ALA A 212 -19.59 -11.26 2.87
N GLU A 213 -20.37 -10.19 2.73
CA GLU A 213 -21.68 -10.06 3.37
C GLU A 213 -22.65 -11.17 2.91
N HIS A 214 -22.64 -11.50 1.61
CA HIS A 214 -23.49 -12.57 1.06
C HIS A 214 -23.07 -13.97 1.51
N LYS A 215 -21.78 -14.16 1.82
CA LYS A 215 -21.23 -15.41 2.37
C LYS A 215 -21.48 -15.57 3.89
N GLY A 216 -21.94 -14.52 4.58
CA GLY A 216 -22.11 -14.53 6.03
C GLY A 216 -20.82 -14.30 6.82
N GLU A 217 -19.74 -13.85 6.17
CA GLU A 217 -18.42 -13.53 6.77
C GLU A 217 -18.40 -12.09 7.30
N GLY A 218 -19.46 -11.71 8.02
CA GLY A 218 -19.58 -10.42 8.68
C GLY A 218 -18.68 -10.35 9.91
N ALA A 219 -17.93 -9.27 10.08
CA ALA A 219 -17.24 -8.98 11.33
C ALA A 219 -18.30 -8.58 12.37
N THR A 220 -18.69 -9.51 13.24
CA THR A 220 -19.37 -9.17 14.50
C THR A 220 -18.30 -8.89 15.54
N PRO A 221 -18.32 -7.72 16.21
CA PRO A 221 -17.33 -7.42 17.24
C PRO A 221 -17.63 -8.30 18.47
N ASP A 222 -16.84 -9.34 18.68
CA ASP A 222 -16.81 -10.05 19.95
C ASP A 222 -16.12 -9.16 20.99
N ASN A 223 -16.86 -8.89 22.04
CA ASN A 223 -16.54 -7.96 23.11
C ASN A 223 -15.57 -8.64 24.09
N ASP A 224 -14.35 -8.98 23.64
CA ASP A 224 -13.25 -9.42 24.51
C ASP A 224 -11.90 -9.46 23.75
N GLY A 225 -11.38 -8.28 23.37
CA GLY A 225 -9.94 -7.96 23.32
C GLY A 225 -8.91 -8.87 22.62
N ALA A 226 -9.31 -9.93 21.90
CA ALA A 226 -8.43 -10.84 21.18
C ALA A 226 -9.17 -11.40 19.96
N LEU A 227 -8.70 -11.02 18.76
CA LEU A 227 -9.20 -11.57 17.50
C LEU A 227 -8.74 -13.03 17.37
N ALA A 228 -9.63 -13.98 17.67
CA ALA A 228 -9.44 -15.37 17.31
C ALA A 228 -9.80 -15.56 15.83
N VAL A 229 -8.80 -15.93 15.01
CA VAL A 229 -9.00 -16.37 13.62
C VAL A 229 -9.76 -17.70 13.68
N VAL A 230 -11.04 -17.71 13.31
CA VAL A 230 -11.82 -18.94 13.19
C VAL A 230 -11.46 -19.61 11.87
N THR A 231 -10.69 -20.70 11.93
CA THR A 231 -10.48 -21.59 10.79
C THR A 231 -11.76 -22.38 10.51
N PRO A 232 -12.17 -22.56 9.24
CA PRO A 232 -13.34 -23.35 8.89
C PRO A 232 -13.01 -24.84 8.99
N GLU A 233 -12.99 -25.41 10.21
CA GLU A 233 -12.85 -26.86 10.40
C GLU A 233 -13.67 -27.47 11.56
N GLU A 234 -14.70 -26.78 12.08
CA GLU A 234 -15.55 -27.35 13.16
C GLU A 234 -17.06 -27.35 12.86
N ALA A 235 -17.46 -27.24 11.59
CA ALA A 235 -18.84 -27.47 11.18
C ALA A 235 -19.03 -28.88 10.60
N GLN A 236 -18.80 -29.92 11.41
CA GLN A 236 -19.26 -31.29 11.10
C GLN A 236 -19.25 -32.22 12.35
N GLY A 237 -20.40 -32.27 13.04
CA GLY A 237 -20.96 -33.51 13.58
C GLY A 237 -20.43 -34.07 14.90
N GLU A 238 -20.94 -33.57 16.02
CA GLU A 238 -21.22 -34.43 17.18
C GLU A 238 -22.66 -34.94 17.07
N ASP A 239 -22.83 -36.24 16.83
CA ASP A 239 -24.03 -36.97 17.26
C ASP A 239 -23.53 -38.20 18.04
N LYS A 240 -23.47 -38.03 19.37
CA LYS A 240 -23.26 -39.11 20.32
C LYS A 240 -24.62 -39.68 20.67
N ASP A 241 -24.92 -40.87 20.18
CA ASP A 241 -25.97 -41.70 20.78
C ASP A 241 -25.35 -42.93 21.43
N THR A 242 -25.44 -42.92 22.76
CA THR A 242 -25.08 -44.00 23.66
C THR A 242 -26.10 -45.13 23.57
N ASN A 243 -25.68 -46.39 23.38
CA ASN A 243 -26.42 -47.49 24.01
C ASN A 243 -25.53 -48.71 24.31
N THR A 244 -25.64 -49.13 25.57
CA THR A 244 -24.96 -50.24 26.23
C THR A 244 -25.74 -51.54 26.01
N LYS A 245 -25.03 -52.66 25.77
CA LYS A 245 -25.34 -54.08 26.07
C LYS A 245 -24.27 -54.92 25.34
N GLY A 246 -23.47 -55.80 25.92
CA GLY A 246 -23.75 -56.78 26.97
C GLY A 246 -23.99 -58.16 26.32
N ASN A 247 -22.97 -59.03 26.33
CA ASN A 247 -22.94 -60.53 26.25
C ASN A 247 -21.63 -60.99 25.57
N GLU A 248 -20.71 -61.67 26.26
CA GLU A 248 -20.65 -63.12 26.64
C GLU A 248 -20.14 -64.04 25.51
N GLU A 249 -19.04 -64.75 25.81
CA GLU A 249 -18.57 -66.08 25.34
C GLU A 249 -18.24 -66.21 23.83
N ASP A 250 -17.14 -66.78 23.33
CA ASP A 250 -16.10 -67.75 23.77
C ASP A 250 -14.72 -67.36 23.17
#